data_AF-A0A2T1EA52-F1
#
_entry.id   AF-A0A2T1EA52-F1
#
_cell.length_a   1.000
_cell.length_b   1.000
_cell.length_c   1.000
_cell.angle_alpha   90.00
_cell.angle_beta   90.00
_cell.angle_gamma   90.00
#
_symmetry.space_group_name_H-M   'P 1'
#
loop_
_entity.id
_entity.type
_entity.pdbx_description
1 polymer ?
#
loop_
_entity_poly.entity_id
_entity_poly.type
_entity_poly.pdbx_seq_one_letter_code
_entity_poly.pdbx_strand_id
1 'polypeptide(L)'
;MRGVQFLTDNEGNKTAAIVDLKEHSEFWADVLAECGEPTDFQFLVDGEGEKIAVVLKFEKHGELWEDVYDGIMTEGLEDEPGIPWDEFKREVEAKRTLSV
;
A
#
# COMPACT_ATOMS: atom_id res chain seq x y z
N MET A 1 -5.08 6.20 -3.75
CA MET A 1 -5.25 4.89 -3.10
C MET A 1 -6.63 4.84 -2.48
N ARG A 2 -7.55 4.07 -3.07
CA ARG A 2 -8.79 3.69 -2.37
C ARG A 2 -8.44 2.55 -1.39
N GLY A 3 -9.30 2.30 -0.40
CA GLY A 3 -9.11 1.20 0.55
C GLY A 3 -8.00 1.34 1.60
N VAL A 4 -7.10 2.32 1.52
CA VAL A 4 -6.01 2.52 2.50
C VAL A 4 -6.27 3.75 3.39
N GLN A 5 -6.16 3.57 4.70
CA GLN A 5 -6.16 4.64 5.70
C GLN A 5 -4.94 4.53 6.62
N PHE A 6 -4.50 5.64 7.22
CA PHE A 6 -3.37 5.64 8.15
C PHE A 6 -3.80 5.98 9.57
N LEU A 7 -3.31 5.21 10.52
CA LEU A 7 -3.36 5.56 11.94
C LEU A 7 -2.19 6.47 12.27
N THR A 8 -2.49 7.56 12.97
CA THR A 8 -1.51 8.56 13.40
C THR A 8 -1.45 8.63 14.92
N ASP A 9 -0.24 8.80 15.46
CA ASP A 9 -0.06 9.08 16.88
C ASP A 9 -0.44 10.54 17.22
N ASN A 10 -0.28 10.91 18.49
CA ASN A 10 -0.59 12.26 18.98
C ASN A 10 0.36 13.35 18.45
N GLU A 11 1.49 12.97 17.87
CA GLU A 11 2.47 13.87 17.25
C GLU A 11 2.26 13.98 15.73
N GLY A 12 1.35 13.18 15.17
CA GLY A 12 1.02 13.13 13.75
C GLY A 12 1.87 12.15 12.94
N ASN A 13 2.68 11.30 13.58
CA ASN A 13 3.43 10.28 12.85
C ASN A 13 2.52 9.10 12.50
N LYS A 14 2.65 8.59 11.27
CA LYS A 14 1.90 7.41 10.83
C LYS A 14 2.50 6.18 11.50
N THR A 15 1.68 5.44 12.25
CA THR A 15 2.12 4.27 13.03
C THR A 15 1.62 2.95 12.45
N ALA A 16 0.54 2.99 11.68
CA ALA A 16 0.00 1.82 11.00
C ALA A 16 -0.79 2.22 9.76
N ALA A 17 -0.91 1.28 8.83
CA ALA A 17 -1.87 1.33 7.74
C ALA A 17 -3.05 0.41 8.05
N ILE A 18 -4.25 0.88 7.75
CA ILE A 18 -5.47 0.09 7.70
C ILE A 18 -5.75 -0.12 6.21
N VAL A 19 -5.84 -1.37 5.79
CA VAL A 19 -6.15 -1.72 4.41
C VAL A 19 -7.41 -2.54 4.35
N ASP A 20 -8.36 -2.07 3.54
CA ASP A 20 -9.62 -2.76 3.28
C ASP A 20 -9.34 -4.08 2.55
N LEU A 21 -9.95 -5.17 3.03
CA LEU A 21 -9.80 -6.51 2.47
C LEU A 21 -10.79 -6.76 1.33
N LYS A 22 -11.87 -5.97 1.23
CA LYS A 22 -12.85 -6.07 0.14
C LYS A 22 -12.30 -5.41 -1.13
N GLU A 23 -11.42 -4.42 -0.99
CA GLU A 23 -10.61 -3.94 -2.11
C GLU A 23 -9.38 -4.83 -2.27
N HIS A 24 -9.06 -5.22 -3.51
CA HIS A 24 -7.90 -6.07 -3.85
C HIS A 24 -7.92 -7.47 -3.17
N SER A 25 -9.11 -8.07 -3.00
CA SER A 25 -9.30 -9.32 -2.25
C SER A 25 -8.48 -10.52 -2.76
N GLU A 26 -8.19 -10.57 -4.06
CA GLU A 26 -7.36 -11.64 -4.65
C GLU A 26 -5.90 -11.55 -4.20
N PHE A 27 -5.35 -10.33 -4.08
CA PHE A 27 -3.99 -10.09 -3.60
C PHE A 27 -3.83 -10.49 -2.13
N TRP A 28 -4.82 -10.18 -1.29
CA TRP A 28 -4.77 -10.50 0.15
C TRP A 28 -4.80 -11.99 0.44
N ALA A 29 -5.40 -12.82 -0.41
CA ALA A 29 -5.48 -14.25 -0.20
C ALA A 29 -4.10 -14.92 -0.26
N ASP A 30 -3.27 -14.53 -1.24
CA ASP A 30 -1.91 -15.03 -1.39
C ASP A 30 -0.98 -14.44 -0.32
N VAL A 31 -1.11 -13.13 -0.05
CA VAL A 31 -0.30 -12.44 0.98
C VAL A 31 -0.54 -13.04 2.37
N LEU A 32 -1.78 -13.30 2.76
CA LEU A 32 -2.10 -13.92 4.06
C LEU A 32 -1.75 -15.41 4.12
N ALA A 33 -1.63 -16.09 2.98
CA ALA A 33 -1.20 -17.49 2.94
C ALA A 33 0.32 -17.64 3.11
N GLU A 34 1.11 -16.69 2.59
CA GLU A 34 2.58 -16.69 2.72
C GLU A 34 3.07 -15.98 3.99
N CYS A 35 2.39 -14.91 4.42
CA CYS A 35 2.76 -14.18 5.64
C CYS A 35 2.03 -14.74 6.87
N GLY A 36 2.54 -15.84 7.41
CA GLY A 36 2.44 -16.21 8.83
C GLY A 36 1.06 -16.54 9.42
N GLU A 37 1.06 -17.12 10.63
CA GLU A 37 -0.16 -17.55 11.31
C GLU A 37 -1.07 -16.34 11.65
N PRO A 38 -2.42 -16.49 11.59
CA PRO A 38 -3.40 -15.40 11.74
C PRO A 38 -3.35 -14.66 13.10
N THR A 39 -2.51 -15.11 14.04
CA THR A 39 -2.21 -14.48 15.32
C THR A 39 -1.30 -13.25 15.21
N ASP A 40 -0.58 -13.07 14.11
CA ASP A 40 0.36 -11.95 13.95
C ASP A 40 -0.30 -10.65 13.48
N PHE A 41 -1.50 -10.75 12.89
CA PHE A 41 -2.25 -9.64 12.30
C PHE A 41 -3.44 -9.21 13.16
N GLN A 42 -3.76 -7.92 13.07
CA GLN A 42 -4.98 -7.38 13.64
C GLN A 42 -5.99 -7.12 12.52
N PHE A 43 -7.24 -7.53 12.72
CA PHE A 43 -8.31 -7.36 11.75
C PHE A 43 -9.41 -6.49 12.33
N LEU A 44 -9.99 -5.64 11.50
CA LEU A 44 -11.28 -5.01 11.74
C LEU A 44 -12.37 -6.00 11.31
N VAL A 45 -13.33 -6.22 12.20
CA VAL A 45 -14.50 -7.05 11.94
C VAL A 45 -15.75 -6.19 11.93
N ASP A 46 -16.71 -6.53 11.07
CA ASP A 46 -18.00 -5.87 11.05
C ASP A 46 -18.96 -6.43 12.13
N GLY A 47 -20.21 -5.95 12.11
CA GLY A 47 -21.24 -6.38 13.05
C GLY A 47 -21.70 -7.83 12.88
N GLU A 48 -21.38 -8.47 11.75
CA GLU A 48 -21.70 -9.87 11.45
C GLU A 48 -20.51 -10.80 11.80
N GLY A 49 -19.36 -10.21 12.13
CA GLY A 49 -18.13 -10.92 12.49
C GLY A 49 -17.21 -11.20 11.30
N GLU A 50 -17.51 -10.64 10.13
CA GLU A 50 -16.67 -10.79 8.94
C GLU A 50 -15.47 -9.83 9.00
N LYS A 51 -14.30 -10.31 8.60
CA LYS A 51 -13.08 -9.49 8.55
C LYS A 51 -13.18 -8.55 7.34
N ILE A 52 -13.21 -7.24 7.60
CA ILE A 52 -13.38 -6.21 6.57
C ILE A 52 -12.08 -5.49 6.22
N ALA A 53 -11.12 -5.43 7.15
CA ALA A 53 -9.85 -4.75 6.91
C ALA A 53 -8.75 -5.33 7.80
N VAL A 54 -7.50 -5.18 7.37
CA VAL A 54 -6.31 -5.56 8.13
C VAL A 54 -5.56 -4.31 8.62
N VAL A 55 -5.02 -4.37 9.83
CA VAL A 55 -4.22 -3.31 10.44
C VAL A 55 -2.75 -3.74 10.45
N LEU A 56 -1.95 -3.05 9.64
CA LEU A 56 -0.51 -3.24 9.50
C LEU A 56 0.24 -2.18 10.31
N LYS A 57 0.67 -2.55 11.52
CA LYS A 57 1.61 -1.72 12.31
C LYS A 57 2.98 -1.68 11.67
N PHE A 58 3.51 -0.49 11.37
CA PHE A 58 4.79 -0.36 10.66
C PHE A 58 5.98 -0.87 11.46
N GLU A 59 5.93 -0.79 12.79
CA GLU A 59 6.97 -1.35 13.66
C GLU A 59 7.15 -2.86 13.47
N LYS A 60 6.08 -3.57 13.10
CA LYS A 60 6.06 -5.04 12.99
C LYS A 60 5.95 -5.53 11.55
N HIS A 61 5.24 -4.80 10.71
CA HIS A 61 4.85 -5.19 9.35
C HIS A 61 5.34 -4.16 8.31
N GLY A 62 6.41 -3.44 8.60
CA GLY A 62 6.95 -2.41 7.70
C GLY A 62 7.30 -2.95 6.32
N GLU A 63 8.04 -4.06 6.24
CA GLU A 63 8.41 -4.69 4.96
C GLU A 63 7.17 -5.18 4.19
N LEU A 64 6.24 -5.85 4.89
CA LEU A 64 4.98 -6.28 4.28
C LEU A 64 4.15 -5.10 3.76
N TRP A 65 4.18 -3.98 4.47
CA TRP A 65 3.49 -2.77 4.03
C TRP A 65 4.10 -2.21 2.74
N GLU A 66 5.42 -2.28 2.55
CA GLU A 66 6.06 -1.87 1.28
C GLU A 66 5.57 -2.74 0.12
N ASP A 67 5.51 -4.06 0.29
CA ASP A 67 5.00 -4.98 -0.75
C ASP A 67 3.52 -4.71 -1.08
N VAL A 68 2.69 -4.52 -0.05
CA VAL A 68 1.26 -4.17 -0.22
C VAL A 68 1.12 -2.82 -0.92
N TYR A 69 1.93 -1.84 -0.55
CA TYR A 69 1.89 -0.50 -1.13
C TYR A 69 2.28 -0.52 -2.62
N ASP A 70 3.34 -1.22 -2.97
CA ASP A 70 3.80 -1.36 -4.35
C ASP A 70 2.77 -2.11 -5.22
N GLY A 71 2.12 -3.14 -4.67
CA GLY A 71 1.01 -3.83 -5.33
C GLY A 71 -0.16 -2.89 -5.65
N ILE A 72 -0.67 -2.19 -4.63
CA ILE A 72 -1.79 -1.26 -4.78
C ILE A 72 -1.45 -0.09 -5.72
N MET A 73 -0.21 0.41 -5.68
CA MET A 73 0.24 1.49 -6.56
C MET A 73 0.30 1.04 -8.02
N THR A 74 0.74 -0.19 -8.27
CA THR A 74 0.80 -0.76 -9.62
C THR A 74 -0.59 -0.90 -10.24
N GLU A 75 -1.59 -1.37 -9.48
CA GLU A 75 -2.98 -1.43 -9.94
C GLU A 75 -3.56 -0.04 -10.26
N GLY A 76 -3.17 0.98 -9.49
CA GLY A 76 -3.53 2.37 -9.77
C GLY A 76 -2.87 2.97 -11.02
N LEU A 77 -1.77 2.37 -11.49
CA LEU A 77 -0.99 2.80 -12.65
C LEU A 77 -1.38 2.09 -13.96
N GLU A 78 -2.17 1.01 -13.92
CA GLU A 78 -2.57 0.26 -15.12
C GLU A 78 -3.32 1.12 -16.14
N ASP A 79 -4.07 2.12 -15.67
CA ASP A 79 -4.81 3.07 -16.51
C ASP A 79 -4.01 4.35 -16.83
N GLU A 80 -2.81 4.54 -16.26
CA GLU A 80 -1.99 5.72 -16.52
C GLU A 80 -1.15 5.53 -17.79
N PRO A 81 -1.24 6.44 -18.78
CA PRO A 81 -0.43 6.32 -19.99
C PRO A 81 1.06 6.47 -19.64
N GLY A 82 1.79 5.36 -19.70
CA GLY A 82 3.24 5.37 -19.54
C GLY A 82 3.92 6.17 -20.64
N ILE A 83 4.99 6.89 -20.28
CA ILE A 83 5.85 7.56 -21.26
C ILE A 83 7.00 6.64 -21.69
N PRO A 84 7.45 6.68 -22.95
CA PRO A 84 8.66 5.97 -23.38
C PRO A 84 9.89 6.37 -22.55
N TRP A 85 10.77 5.41 -22.29
CA TRP A 85 11.97 5.62 -21.46
C TRP A 85 12.88 6.77 -21.96
N ASP A 86 13.01 6.93 -23.27
CA ASP A 86 13.77 8.03 -23.89
C ASP A 86 13.13 9.41 -23.65
N GLU A 87 11.80 9.48 -23.58
CA GLU A 87 11.07 10.71 -23.29
C GLU A 87 11.25 11.12 -21.82
N PHE A 88 11.13 10.16 -20.90
CA PHE A 88 11.43 10.37 -19.49
C PHE A 88 12.86 10.88 -19.26
N LYS A 89 13.85 10.26 -19.90
CA LYS A 89 15.26 10.70 -19.80
C LYS A 89 15.44 12.16 -20.23
N ARG A 90 14.83 12.55 -21.36
CA ARG A 90 14.92 13.94 -21.85
C ARG A 90 14.28 14.92 -20.87
N GLU A 91 13.14 14.58 -20.28
CA GLU A 91 12.50 15.43 -19.25
C GLU A 91 13.37 15.60 -18.00
N VAL A 92 13.96 14.51 -17.50
CA VAL A 92 14.82 14.55 -16.31
C VAL A 92 16.09 15.36 -16.57
N GLU A 93 16.72 15.18 -17.74
CA GLU A 93 17.88 15.98 -18.14
C GLU A 93 17.54 17.47 -18.33
N ALA A 94 16.37 17.78 -18.89
CA ALA A 94 15.87 19.15 -19.04
C ALA A 94 15.59 19.82 -17.69
N LYS A 95 14.96 19.11 -16.73
CA LYS A 95 14.73 19.60 -15.37
C LYS A 95 16.04 19.81 -14.60
N ARG A 96 17.04 18.94 -14.82
CA ARG A 96 18.37 19.05 -14.22
C ARG A 96 19.15 20.26 -14.73
N THR A 97 18.95 20.64 -15.98
CA THR A 97 19.63 21.79 -16.62
C THR A 97 18.96 23.14 -16.34
N LEU A 98 17.67 23.15 -15.93
CA LEU A 98 16.96 24.35 -15.49
C LEU A 98 17.24 24.75 -14.02
N SER A 99 18.02 23.95 -13.29
CA SER A 99 18.41 24.21 -11.90
C SER A 99 19.78 24.89 -11.76
N VAL A 100 20.26 25.58 -12.81
CA VAL A 100 21.54 26.30 -12.85
C VAL A 100 21.35 27.79 -13.17
#